data_AF-A0A219BA54-F1
#
_entry.id   AF-A0A219BA54-F1
#
_cell.length_a   1.000
_cell.length_b   1.000
_cell.length_c   1.000
_cell.angle_alpha   90.00
_cell.angle_beta   90.00
_cell.angle_gamma   90.00
#
_symmetry.space_group_name_H-M   'P 1'
#
loop_
_entity.id
_entity.type
_entity.pdbx_description
1 polymer ?
#
loop_
_entity_poly.entity_id
_entity_poly.type
_entity_poly.pdbx_seq_one_letter_code
_entity_poly.pdbx_strand_id
1 'polypeptide(L)'
;MATRNLVLTDSQSALVDRLVASGRYQNASEALRAGLCLLEREDAELDDLRLLLMTGLGQARGGELAEGSGEDAIRRAFAATRL
;
A
#
# COMPACT_ATOMS: atom_id res chain seq x y z
N MET A 1 -20.45 -11.35 -8.30
CA MET A 1 -20.13 -10.15 -7.49
C MET A 1 -21.25 -9.89 -6.51
N ALA A 2 -20.93 -9.51 -5.28
CA ALA A 2 -21.92 -8.97 -4.36
C ALA A 2 -22.13 -7.46 -4.63
N THR A 3 -23.35 -6.96 -4.50
CA THR A 3 -23.68 -5.54 -4.63
C THR A 3 -23.99 -4.95 -3.24
N ARG A 4 -23.53 -3.72 -3.01
CA ARG A 4 -23.80 -2.95 -1.78
C ARG A 4 -24.13 -1.52 -2.17
N ASN A 5 -25.14 -0.95 -1.53
CA ASN A 5 -25.47 0.47 -1.68
C ASN A 5 -24.57 1.29 -0.75
N LEU A 6 -23.99 2.36 -1.28
CA LEU A 6 -23.12 3.27 -0.54
C LEU A 6 -23.74 4.66 -0.53
N VAL A 7 -23.63 5.35 0.60
CA VAL A 7 -23.96 6.77 0.71
C VAL A 7 -22.66 7.53 0.58
N LEU A 8 -22.58 8.41 -0.41
CA LEU A 8 -21.41 9.23 -0.68
C LEU A 8 -21.68 10.67 -0.24
N THR A 9 -20.63 11.38 0.17
CA THR A 9 -20.69 12.83 0.28
C THR A 9 -20.77 13.48 -1.10
N ASP A 10 -21.25 14.72 -1.18
CA ASP A 10 -21.35 15.45 -2.45
C ASP A 10 -20.00 15.51 -3.19
N SER A 11 -18.90 15.72 -2.46
CA SER A 11 -17.55 15.76 -3.03
C SER A 11 -17.10 14.41 -3.60
N GLN A 12 -17.48 13.31 -2.95
CA GLN A 12 -17.16 11.95 -3.40
C GLN A 12 -17.97 11.60 -4.64
N SER A 13 -19.27 11.92 -4.66
CA SER A 13 -20.12 11.73 -5.85
C SER A 13 -19.54 12.50 -7.03
N ALA A 14 -19.23 13.79 -6.85
CA ALA A 14 -18.68 14.62 -7.91
C ALA A 14 -17.33 14.09 -8.45
N LEU A 15 -16.51 13.48 -7.59
CA LEU A 15 -15.28 12.81 -8.02
C LEU A 15 -15.58 11.60 -8.91
N VAL A 16 -16.49 10.71 -8.47
CA VAL A 16 -16.88 9.53 -9.23
C VAL A 16 -17.45 9.94 -10.60
N ASP A 17 -18.32 10.95 -10.62
CA ASP A 17 -18.92 11.47 -11.84
C ASP A 17 -17.85 11.98 -12.82
N ARG A 18 -16.86 12.75 -12.35
CA ARG A 18 -15.74 13.19 -13.19
C ARG A 18 -14.92 12.03 -13.75
N LEU A 19 -14.65 11.02 -12.93
CA LEU A 19 -13.87 9.86 -13.36
C LEU A 19 -14.59 9.06 -14.44
N VAL A 20 -15.91 8.89 -14.31
CA VAL A 20 -16.74 8.22 -15.33
C VAL A 20 -16.87 9.08 -16.58
N ALA A 21 -17.15 10.37 -16.44
CA ALA A 21 -17.29 11.31 -17.56
C ALA A 21 -15.98 11.44 -18.37
N SER A 22 -14.83 11.32 -17.71
CA SER A 22 -13.52 11.31 -18.39
C SER A 22 -13.23 10.03 -19.19
N GLY A 23 -14.05 8.98 -19.02
CA GLY A 23 -13.82 7.66 -19.62
C GLY A 23 -12.76 6.82 -18.91
N ARG A 24 -12.18 7.31 -17.80
CA ARG A 24 -11.21 6.53 -17.01
C ARG A 24 -11.82 5.25 -16.42
N TYR A 25 -13.10 5.28 -16.09
CA TYR A 25 -13.88 4.12 -15.68
C TYR A 25 -15.22 4.10 -16.40
N GLN A 26 -15.74 2.92 -16.71
CA GLN A 26 -17.01 2.76 -17.41
C GLN A 26 -18.20 3.14 -16.52
N ASN A 27 -18.10 2.95 -15.21
CA ASN A 27 -19.17 3.21 -14.24
C ASN A 27 -18.63 3.42 -12.81
N ALA A 28 -19.51 3.88 -11.92
CA ALA A 28 -19.19 4.12 -10.52
C ALA A 28 -18.68 2.86 -9.79
N SER A 29 -19.30 1.70 -10.04
CA SER A 29 -18.93 0.44 -9.39
C SER A 29 -17.51 0.00 -9.73
N GLU A 30 -17.01 0.34 -10.93
CA GLU A 30 -15.63 0.10 -11.32
C GLU A 30 -14.67 1.08 -10.65
N ALA A 31 -14.98 2.37 -10.66
CA ALA A 31 -14.19 3.40 -10.00
C ALA A 31 -14.02 3.13 -8.50
N LEU A 32 -15.11 2.77 -7.82
CA LEU A 32 -15.10 2.43 -6.39
C LEU A 32 -14.31 1.17 -6.10
N ARG A 33 -14.40 0.14 -6.96
CA ARG A 33 -13.60 -1.08 -6.80
C ARG A 33 -12.11 -0.79 -6.97
N ALA A 34 -11.74 0.04 -7.94
CA ALA A 34 -10.35 0.48 -8.08
C ALA A 34 -9.87 1.24 -6.84
N GLY A 35 -10.72 2.09 -6.25
CA GLY A 35 -10.44 2.75 -4.97
C GLY A 35 -10.24 1.76 -3.82
N LEU A 36 -11.08 0.73 -3.71
CA LEU A 36 -10.92 -0.32 -2.70
C LEU A 36 -9.64 -1.12 -2.90
N CYS A 37 -9.29 -1.50 -4.14
CA CYS A 37 -8.03 -2.19 -4.42
C CYS A 37 -6.79 -1.35 -4.06
N LEU A 38 -6.87 -0.02 -4.19
CA LEU A 38 -5.80 0.86 -3.73
C LEU A 38 -5.65 0.83 -2.20
N LEU A 39 -6.77 0.86 -1.46
CA LEU A 39 -6.76 0.73 0.00
C LEU A 39 -6.23 -0.64 0.46
N GLU A 40 -6.69 -1.73 -0.17
CA GLU A 40 -6.20 -3.08 0.12
C GLU A 40 -4.69 -3.20 -0.07
N ARG A 41 -4.16 -2.56 -1.12
CA ARG A 41 -2.72 -2.52 -1.38
C ARG A 41 -1.97 -1.72 -0.32
N GLU A 42 -2.48 -0.55 0.08
CA GLU A 42 -1.86 0.28 1.12
C GLU A 42 -1.81 -0.46 2.46
N ASP A 43 -2.90 -1.14 2.84
CA ASP A 43 -2.94 -1.97 4.04
C ASP A 43 -1.93 -3.12 3.97
N ALA A 44 -1.82 -3.80 2.82
CA ALA A 44 -0.85 -4.87 2.62
C ALA A 44 0.61 -4.38 2.73
N GLU A 45 0.93 -3.23 2.13
CA GLU A 45 2.27 -2.62 2.21
C GLU A 45 2.65 -2.26 3.66
N LEU A 46 1.70 -1.77 4.46
CA LEU A 46 1.92 -1.49 5.88
C LEU A 46 2.12 -2.76 6.72
N ASP A 47 1.35 -3.81 6.44
CA ASP A 47 1.50 -5.09 7.14
C ASP A 47 2.82 -5.79 6.81
N ASP A 48 3.26 -5.73 5.55
CA ASP A 48 4.58 -6.21 5.13
C ASP A 48 5.70 -5.46 5.86
N LEU A 49 5.60 -4.13 5.96
CA LEU A 49 6.57 -3.33 6.69
C LEU A 49 6.61 -3.70 8.18
N ARG A 50 5.43 -3.88 8.81
CA ARG A 50 5.35 -4.32 10.21
C ARG A 50 6.00 -5.68 10.41
N LEU A 51 5.76 -6.63 9.50
CA LEU A 51 6.37 -7.96 9.54
C LEU A 51 7.90 -7.86 9.46
N LEU A 52 8.43 -7.13 8.48
CA LEU A 52 9.87 -6.92 8.31
C LEU A 52 10.51 -6.31 9.56
N LEU A 53 9.88 -5.30 10.16
CA LEU A 53 10.36 -4.66 11.40
C LEU A 53 10.35 -5.63 12.58
N MET A 54 9.29 -6.43 12.74
CA MET A 54 9.21 -7.43 13.81
C MET A 54 10.28 -8.50 13.67
N THR A 55 10.51 -9.01 12.45
CA THR A 55 11.59 -9.95 12.16
C THR A 55 12.95 -9.34 12.50
N GLY A 56 13.25 -8.14 12.00
CA GLY A 56 14.53 -7.47 12.25
C GLY A 56 14.79 -7.18 13.73
N LEU A 57 13.77 -6.80 14.48
CA LEU A 57 13.87 -6.62 15.94
C LEU A 57 14.11 -7.94 16.67
N GLY A 58 13.50 -9.03 16.20
CA GLY A 58 13.77 -10.38 16.71
C GLY A 58 15.23 -10.78 16.52
N GLN A 59 15.75 -10.61 15.30
CA GLN A 59 17.15 -10.86 14.96
C GLN A 59 18.12 -10.04 15.82
N ALA A 60 17.87 -8.74 15.94
CA ALA A 60 18.71 -7.85 16.75
C ALA A 60 18.75 -8.26 18.23
N ARG A 61 17.60 -8.65 18.81
CA ARG A 61 17.53 -9.18 20.18
C ARG A 61 18.25 -10.52 20.34
N GLY A 62 18.27 -11.34 19.29
CA GLY A 62 19.00 -12.61 19.23
C GLY A 62 20.50 -12.47 18.96
N GLY A 63 20.99 -11.26 18.67
CA GLY A 63 22.39 -11.01 18.31
C GLY A 63 22.73 -11.26 16.84
N GLU A 64 21.74 -11.55 16.00
CA GLU A 64 21.88 -11.68 14.54
C GLU A 64 21.95 -10.29 13.90
N LEU A 65 23.12 -9.64 14.05
CA LEU A 65 23.36 -8.29 13.54
C LEU A 65 23.98 -8.33 12.14
N ALA A 66 23.67 -7.31 11.33
CA ALA A 66 24.31 -7.13 10.03
C ALA A 66 25.81 -6.85 10.17
N GLU A 67 26.60 -7.31 9.20
CA GLU A 67 28.04 -7.09 9.18
C GLU A 67 28.43 -5.61 9.01
N GLY A 68 29.46 -5.18 9.74
CA GLY A 68 30.02 -3.84 9.66
C GLY A 68 29.22 -2.77 10.41
N SER A 69 29.35 -1.52 9.98
CA SER A 69 28.61 -0.42 10.59
C SER A 69 27.14 -0.40 10.14
N GLY A 70 26.27 0.24 10.93
CA GLY A 70 24.86 0.45 10.55
C GLY A 70 24.73 1.25 9.26
N GLU A 71 25.63 2.20 9.01
CA GLU A 71 25.67 2.95 7.74
C GLU A 71 25.93 2.04 6.54
N ASP A 72 26.92 1.15 6.64
CA ASP A 72 27.25 0.22 5.56
C ASP A 72 26.12 -0.79 5.31
N ALA A 73 25.48 -1.27 6.37
CA ALA A 73 24.32 -2.14 6.26
C ALA A 73 23.16 -1.47 5.52
N ILE A 74 22.81 -0.23 5.88
CA ILE A 74 21.77 0.56 5.21
C ILE A 74 22.15 0.80 3.74
N ARG A 75 23.39 1.21 3.47
CA ARG A 75 23.86 1.46 2.10
C ARG A 75 23.73 0.22 1.21
N ARG A 76 24.09 -0.97 1.72
CA ARG A 76 23.94 -2.24 0.99
C ARG A 76 22.48 -2.59 0.73
N ALA A 77 21.60 -2.42 1.73
CA ALA A 77 20.18 -2.73 1.60
C ALA A 77 19.53 -1.90 0.47
N PHE A 78 19.75 -0.59 0.45
CA PHE A 78 19.20 0.30 -0.59
C PHE A 78 19.87 0.15 -1.95
N ALA A 79 21.13 -0.29 -2.02
CA ALA A 79 21.79 -0.60 -3.28
C ALA A 79 21.19 -1.86 -3.93
N ALA A 80 20.81 -2.86 -3.14
CA ALA A 80 20.23 -4.11 -3.62
C ALA A 80 18.77 -3.95 -4.13
N THR A 81 18.06 -2.90 -3.72
CA THR A 81 16.65 -2.65 -4.11
C THR A 81 16.50 -1.85 -5.40
N ARG A 82 17.60 -1.35 -5.99
CA ARG A 82 17.57 -0.57 -7.22
C ARG A 82 17.46 -1.52 -8.43
N LEU A 83 16.23 -1.93 -8.76
CA LEU A 83 15.84 -2.52 -10.06
C LEU A 83 15.27 -1.43 -10.97
#